data_AF-A0A9E1MWI0-F1
#
_entry.id   AF-A0A9E1MWI0-F1
#
_cell.length_a   1.000
_cell.length_b   1.000
_cell.length_c   1.000
_cell.angle_alpha   90.00
_cell.angle_beta   90.00
_cell.angle_gamma   90.00
#
_symmetry.space_group_name_H-M   'P 1'
#
loop_
_entity.id
_entity.type
_entity.pdbx_description
1 polymer ?
#
loop_
_entity_poly.entity_id
_entity_poly.type
_entity_poly.pdbx_seq_one_letter_code
_entity_poly.pdbx_strand_id
1 'polypeptide(L)'
;MALTVDQRAVIAEVLALWLGVLVLIRGVVALVQGAGFHEVFLAAVPILFMYAPVALCRWRGVDSYSYPLALPAFRDGRPWWDAFRLNLIIVAIIIIPWLVGYHYWQNLVFGYEYEGIWPSEPVKLIGYHLFFVAIPEEFFYRGYLQTRLDEVFEPRWKIFGAMLGPGWLITCVIFAFGHSIVQFQWWHFAIFFPSLVFGWMRARTGGIVAGALFHAWSNITVSILDTLYGIVPPN
;
A
#
# COMPACT_ATOMS: atom_id res chain seq x y z
N MET A 1 -3.96 -18.66 31.74
CA MET A 1 -3.55 -17.26 31.94
C MET A 1 -2.93 -16.79 30.63
N ALA A 2 -3.70 -16.09 29.78
CA ALA A 2 -3.16 -15.55 28.54
C ALA A 2 -2.11 -14.50 28.92
N LEU A 3 -0.88 -14.65 28.43
CA LEU A 3 0.14 -13.62 28.58
C LEU A 3 -0.39 -12.37 27.88
N THR A 4 -0.75 -11.35 28.65
CA THR A 4 -1.17 -10.05 28.11
C THR A 4 0.00 -9.47 27.35
N VAL A 5 -0.12 -9.38 26.03
CA VAL A 5 0.87 -8.74 25.16
C VAL A 5 1.00 -7.28 25.59
N ASP A 6 2.22 -6.83 25.94
CA ASP A 6 2.44 -5.44 26.36
C ASP A 6 2.25 -4.48 25.19
N GLN A 7 1.20 -3.68 25.25
CA GLN A 7 0.84 -2.68 24.24
C GLN A 7 2.01 -1.73 23.93
N ARG A 8 2.79 -1.29 24.94
CA ARG A 8 3.89 -0.35 24.71
C ARG A 8 5.03 -1.01 23.93
N ALA A 9 5.38 -2.24 24.28
CA ALA A 9 6.36 -3.03 23.55
C ALA A 9 5.95 -3.24 22.09
N VAL A 10 4.67 -3.55 21.82
CA VAL A 10 4.18 -3.73 20.44
C VAL A 10 4.27 -2.45 19.62
N ILE A 11 3.87 -1.31 20.19
CA ILE A 11 3.96 -0.03 19.50
C ILE A 11 5.43 0.31 19.19
N ALA A 12 6.33 0.14 20.17
CA ALA A 12 7.75 0.39 19.96
C ALA A 12 8.36 -0.52 18.89
N GLU A 13 8.02 -1.81 18.91
CA GLU A 13 8.43 -2.80 17.91
C GLU A 13 7.97 -2.41 16.50
N VAL A 14 6.67 -2.09 16.35
CA VAL A 14 6.08 -1.68 15.06
C VAL A 14 6.74 -0.41 14.52
N LEU A 15 6.91 0.61 15.37
CA LEU A 15 7.54 1.87 14.95
C LEU A 15 9.02 1.70 14.63
N ALA A 16 9.75 0.86 15.38
CA ALA A 16 11.15 0.56 15.11
C ALA A 16 11.32 -0.18 13.77
N LEU A 17 10.49 -1.19 13.51
CA LEU A 17 10.48 -1.89 12.23
C LEU A 17 10.17 -0.91 11.08
N TRP A 18 9.10 -0.14 11.21
CA TRP A 18 8.66 0.83 10.21
C TRP A 18 9.75 1.87 9.91
N LEU A 19 10.28 2.55 10.95
CA LEU A 19 11.31 3.57 10.76
C LEU A 19 12.61 2.97 10.20
N GLY A 20 13.04 1.81 10.71
CA GLY A 20 14.23 1.13 10.22
C GLY A 20 14.13 0.77 8.74
N VAL A 21 13.00 0.19 8.31
CA VAL A 21 12.75 -0.13 6.90
C VAL A 21 12.73 1.12 6.04
N LEU A 22 12.05 2.20 6.47
CA LEU A 22 12.00 3.44 5.69
C LEU A 22 13.35 4.14 5.56
N VAL A 23 14.19 4.12 6.61
CA VAL A 23 15.55 4.65 6.54
C VAL A 23 16.39 3.86 5.55
N LEU A 24 16.29 2.53 5.56
CA LEU A 24 16.98 1.68 4.59
C LEU A 24 16.49 1.95 3.16
N ILE A 25 15.18 2.04 2.94
CA ILE A 25 14.58 2.38 1.64
C ILE A 25 15.07 3.75 1.18
N ARG A 26 15.04 4.77 2.04
CA ARG A 26 15.55 6.10 1.72
C ARG A 26 17.04 6.05 1.34
N GLY A 27 17.84 5.24 2.03
CA GLY A 27 19.24 4.99 1.69
C GLY A 27 19.40 4.40 0.29
N VAL A 28 18.62 3.36 -0.06
CA VAL A 28 18.61 2.75 -1.40
C VAL A 28 18.25 3.80 -2.47
N VAL A 29 17.17 4.55 -2.24
CA VAL A 29 16.72 5.59 -3.18
C VAL A 29 17.78 6.68 -3.35
N ALA A 30 18.42 7.13 -2.26
CA ALA A 30 19.48 8.13 -2.32
C ALA A 30 20.72 7.64 -3.08
N LEU A 31 21.09 6.36 -2.96
CA LEU A 31 22.20 5.79 -3.73
C LEU A 31 21.90 5.75 -5.23
N VAL A 32 20.68 5.37 -5.62
CA VAL A 32 20.27 5.32 -7.03
C VAL A 32 20.15 6.72 -7.61
N GLN A 33 19.40 7.62 -6.96
CA GLN A 33 19.12 8.96 -7.49
C GLN A 33 20.28 9.94 -7.34
N GLY A 34 21.07 9.83 -6.26
CA GLY A 34 22.13 10.79 -5.92
C GLY A 34 23.54 10.31 -6.25
N ALA A 35 23.82 9.01 -6.12
CA ALA A 35 25.15 8.44 -6.33
C ALA A 35 25.29 7.69 -7.67
N GLY A 36 24.26 7.70 -8.52
CA GLY A 36 24.30 7.13 -9.87
C GLY A 36 24.35 5.61 -9.92
N PHE A 37 23.90 4.93 -8.86
CA PHE A 37 23.78 3.47 -8.86
C PHE A 37 22.70 3.03 -9.86
N HIS A 38 22.89 1.85 -10.47
CA HIS A 38 21.96 1.30 -11.45
C HIS A 38 20.55 1.11 -10.84
N GLU A 39 19.49 1.37 -11.60
CA GLU A 39 18.09 1.30 -11.12
C GLU A 39 17.69 -0.07 -10.57
N VAL A 40 18.42 -1.13 -10.92
CA VAL A 40 18.23 -2.50 -10.41
C VAL A 40 18.32 -2.55 -8.88
N PHE A 41 19.06 -1.64 -8.24
CA PHE A 41 19.14 -1.55 -6.80
C PHE A 41 17.81 -1.14 -6.15
N LEU A 42 16.88 -0.52 -6.89
CA LEU A 42 15.52 -0.24 -6.40
C LEU A 42 14.73 -1.53 -6.12
N ALA A 43 15.12 -2.67 -6.69
CA ALA A 43 14.54 -3.97 -6.34
C ALA A 43 14.76 -4.34 -4.86
N ALA A 44 15.68 -3.68 -4.15
CA ALA A 44 15.82 -3.83 -2.70
C ALA A 44 14.61 -3.31 -1.92
N VAL A 45 13.87 -2.33 -2.45
CA VAL A 45 12.68 -1.75 -1.78
C VAL A 45 11.59 -2.79 -1.52
N PRO A 46 11.07 -3.53 -2.54
CA PRO A 46 10.08 -4.57 -2.29
C PRO A 46 10.63 -5.71 -1.43
N ILE A 47 11.92 -6.03 -1.53
CA ILE A 47 12.57 -7.04 -0.68
C ILE A 47 12.53 -6.60 0.78
N LEU A 48 12.85 -5.34 1.09
CA LEU A 48 12.80 -4.82 2.46
C LEU A 48 11.37 -4.89 3.02
N PHE A 49 10.36 -4.47 2.25
CA PHE A 49 8.96 -4.56 2.68
C PHE A 49 8.49 -5.99 2.93
N MET A 50 8.93 -6.96 2.13
CA MET A 50 8.49 -8.35 2.29
C MET A 50 9.28 -9.12 3.36
N TYR A 51 10.60 -8.97 3.41
CA TYR A 51 11.46 -9.81 4.25
C TYR A 51 11.73 -9.24 5.64
N ALA A 52 11.69 -7.92 5.85
CA ALA A 52 11.86 -7.34 7.17
C ALA A 52 10.80 -7.81 8.19
N PRO A 53 9.49 -7.82 7.89
CA PRO A 53 8.49 -8.35 8.83
C PRO A 53 8.65 -9.87 9.05
N VAL A 54 9.02 -10.64 8.03
CA VAL A 54 9.29 -12.08 8.18
C VAL A 54 10.50 -12.33 9.09
N ALA A 55 11.57 -11.54 8.92
CA ALA A 55 12.74 -11.61 9.79
C ALA A 55 12.38 -11.27 11.24
N LEU A 56 11.52 -10.26 11.44
CA LEU A 56 11.03 -9.91 12.78
C LEU A 56 10.17 -11.01 13.39
N CYS A 57 9.29 -11.67 12.62
CA CYS A 57 8.55 -12.84 13.09
C CYS A 57 9.50 -13.95 13.57
N ARG A 58 10.52 -14.27 12.77
CA ARG A 58 11.55 -15.27 13.14
C ARG A 58 12.29 -14.88 14.41
N TRP A 59 12.69 -13.63 14.54
CA TRP A 59 13.37 -13.13 15.74
C TRP A 59 12.48 -13.24 16.99
N ARG A 60 11.18 -12.97 16.85
CA ARG A 60 10.18 -13.15 17.91
C ARG A 60 9.84 -14.61 18.21
N GLY A 61 10.33 -15.57 17.41
CA GLY A 61 9.96 -16.97 17.50
C GLY A 61 8.49 -17.26 17.15
N VAL A 62 7.86 -16.41 16.35
CA VAL A 62 6.47 -16.60 15.87
C VAL A 62 6.45 -17.01 14.40
N ASP A 63 5.47 -17.84 14.04
CA ASP A 63 5.30 -18.27 12.66
C ASP A 63 4.77 -17.12 11.79
N SER A 64 5.50 -16.74 10.76
CA SER A 64 5.07 -15.71 9.80
C SER A 64 3.80 -16.11 9.04
N TYR A 65 3.51 -17.40 8.88
CA TYR A 65 2.27 -17.86 8.24
C TYR A 65 1.02 -17.65 9.10
N SER A 66 1.17 -17.31 10.39
CA SER A 66 0.04 -16.89 11.25
C SER A 66 -0.49 -15.49 10.92
N TYR A 67 0.27 -14.71 10.15
CA TYR A 67 -0.14 -13.41 9.63
C TYR A 67 -0.74 -13.60 8.23
N PRO A 68 -1.73 -12.78 7.80
CA PRO A 68 -2.36 -12.86 6.48
C PRO A 68 -1.45 -12.30 5.37
N LEU A 69 -0.23 -12.83 5.30
CA LEU A 69 0.85 -12.46 4.40
C LEU A 69 0.79 -13.21 3.07
N ALA A 70 0.16 -14.39 3.07
CA ALA A 70 0.17 -15.28 1.91
C ALA A 70 -0.78 -14.81 0.81
N LEU A 71 -0.31 -14.89 -0.43
CA LEU A 71 -1.18 -14.86 -1.60
C LEU A 71 -1.94 -16.19 -1.70
N PRO A 72 -3.21 -16.20 -2.12
CA PRO A 72 -3.93 -17.43 -2.43
C PRO A 72 -3.15 -18.24 -3.47
N ALA A 73 -3.18 -19.57 -3.37
CA ALA A 73 -2.52 -20.40 -4.37
C ALA A 73 -3.10 -20.09 -5.77
N PHE A 74 -2.25 -20.03 -6.79
CA PHE A 74 -2.70 -19.69 -8.15
C PHE A 74 -3.72 -20.69 -8.73
N ARG A 75 -3.72 -21.93 -8.23
CA ARG A 75 -4.72 -22.95 -8.57
C ARG A 75 -6.11 -22.68 -7.97
N ASP A 76 -6.18 -21.89 -6.89
CA ASP A 76 -7.42 -21.63 -6.16
C ASP A 76 -8.11 -20.39 -6.75
N GLY A 77 -8.87 -20.57 -7.84
CA GLY A 77 -9.47 -19.44 -8.56
C GLY A 77 -10.49 -18.63 -7.75
N ARG A 78 -11.12 -19.21 -6.72
CA ARG A 78 -12.22 -18.57 -5.99
C ARG A 78 -11.77 -17.34 -5.16
N PRO A 79 -10.73 -17.42 -4.29
CA PRO A 79 -10.20 -16.24 -3.61
C PRO A 79 -9.75 -15.10 -4.55
N TRP A 80 -9.08 -15.45 -5.67
CA TRP A 80 -8.68 -14.46 -6.67
C TRP A 80 -9.88 -13.75 -7.28
N TRP A 81 -10.91 -14.51 -7.62
CA TRP A 81 -12.12 -13.97 -8.21
C TRP A 81 -12.94 -13.13 -7.22
N ASP A 82 -13.03 -13.52 -5.96
CA ASP A 82 -13.73 -12.74 -4.93
C ASP A 82 -12.98 -11.41 -4.66
N ALA A 83 -11.65 -11.43 -4.63
CA ALA A 83 -10.83 -10.22 -4.53
C ALA A 83 -11.00 -9.30 -5.76
N PHE A 84 -11.03 -9.88 -6.96
CA PHE A 84 -11.23 -9.14 -8.20
C PHE A 84 -12.63 -8.53 -8.30
N ARG A 85 -13.69 -9.29 -7.98
CA ARG A 85 -15.07 -8.79 -7.92
C ARG A 85 -15.22 -7.63 -6.95
N LEU A 86 -14.65 -7.74 -5.76
CA LEU A 86 -14.68 -6.65 -4.79
C LEU A 86 -13.96 -5.41 -5.34
N ASN A 87 -12.81 -5.60 -5.99
CA ASN A 87 -12.10 -4.52 -6.66
C ASN A 87 -12.96 -3.80 -7.69
N LEU A 88 -13.66 -4.52 -8.58
CA LEU A 88 -14.53 -3.88 -9.58
C LEU A 88 -15.59 -2.98 -8.94
N ILE A 89 -16.20 -3.43 -7.84
CA ILE A 89 -17.20 -2.66 -7.10
C ILE A 89 -16.56 -1.40 -6.52
N ILE A 90 -15.42 -1.53 -5.85
CA ILE A 90 -14.76 -0.39 -5.19
C ILE A 90 -14.21 0.61 -6.21
N VAL A 91 -13.64 0.15 -7.32
CA VAL A 91 -13.22 0.99 -8.45
C VAL A 91 -14.40 1.77 -9.01
N ALA A 92 -15.55 1.12 -9.21
CA ALA A 92 -16.75 1.79 -9.70
C ALA A 92 -17.29 2.86 -8.74
N ILE A 93 -17.21 2.61 -7.43
CA ILE A 93 -17.70 3.54 -6.39
C ILE A 93 -16.74 4.70 -6.16
N ILE A 94 -15.43 4.46 -6.21
CA ILE A 94 -14.42 5.43 -5.80
C ILE A 94 -13.71 6.05 -7.00
N ILE A 95 -13.09 5.22 -7.85
CA ILE A 95 -12.23 5.72 -8.93
C ILE A 95 -13.08 6.43 -9.99
N ILE A 96 -14.20 5.86 -10.42
CA ILE A 96 -15.00 6.47 -11.50
C ILE A 96 -15.47 7.90 -11.13
N PRO A 97 -16.10 8.15 -9.96
CA PRO A 97 -16.44 9.52 -9.56
C PRO A 97 -15.20 10.40 -9.37
N TRP A 98 -14.10 9.81 -8.87
CA TRP A 98 -12.85 10.54 -8.70
C TRP A 98 -12.23 10.97 -10.04
N LEU A 99 -12.37 10.21 -11.13
CA LEU A 99 -11.92 10.62 -12.48
C LEU A 99 -12.58 11.93 -12.91
N VAL A 100 -13.89 12.06 -12.65
CA VAL A 100 -14.64 13.28 -12.95
C VAL A 100 -14.13 14.44 -12.10
N GLY A 101 -13.93 14.20 -10.79
CA GLY A 101 -13.35 15.18 -9.88
C GLY A 101 -11.95 15.61 -10.30
N TYR A 102 -11.10 14.67 -10.70
CA TYR A 102 -9.74 14.93 -11.18
C TYR A 102 -9.76 15.80 -12.43
N HIS A 103 -10.61 15.50 -13.42
CA HIS A 103 -10.74 16.31 -14.64
C HIS A 103 -11.07 17.77 -14.30
N TYR A 104 -12.11 18.00 -13.49
CA TYR A 104 -12.49 19.36 -13.10
C TYR A 104 -11.44 20.03 -12.23
N TRP A 105 -10.77 19.30 -11.35
CA TRP A 105 -9.70 19.84 -10.52
C TRP A 105 -8.52 20.31 -11.37
N GLN A 106 -8.02 19.46 -12.27
CA GLN A 106 -6.91 19.83 -13.15
C GLN A 106 -7.27 20.99 -14.09
N ASN A 107 -8.46 20.96 -14.67
CA ASN A 107 -8.90 22.01 -15.59
C ASN A 107 -9.18 23.35 -14.90
N LEU A 108 -9.96 23.35 -13.80
CA LEU A 108 -10.44 24.58 -13.18
C LEU A 108 -9.41 25.20 -12.21
N VAL A 109 -8.57 24.39 -11.57
CA VAL A 109 -7.61 24.87 -10.56
C VAL A 109 -6.23 25.11 -11.15
N PHE A 110 -5.76 24.21 -12.02
CA PHE A 110 -4.41 24.27 -12.58
C PHE A 110 -4.36 24.69 -14.05
N GLY A 111 -5.51 24.72 -14.75
CA GLY A 111 -5.58 25.09 -16.16
C GLY A 111 -5.00 24.03 -17.10
N TYR A 112 -4.79 22.79 -16.62
CA TYR A 112 -4.37 21.69 -17.51
C TYR A 112 -5.53 21.25 -18.39
N GLU A 113 -5.25 21.05 -19.67
CA GLU A 113 -6.18 20.47 -20.62
C GLU A 113 -5.84 19.00 -20.89
N TYR A 114 -6.82 18.25 -21.36
CA TYR A 114 -6.58 16.87 -21.77
C TYR A 114 -5.79 16.85 -23.09
N GLU A 115 -4.57 16.32 -23.04
CA GLU A 115 -3.68 16.23 -24.21
C GLU A 115 -3.75 14.85 -24.89
N GLY A 116 -4.25 13.83 -24.19
CA GLY A 116 -4.38 12.47 -24.71
C GLY A 116 -3.05 11.72 -24.87
N ILE A 117 -2.01 12.15 -24.15
CA ILE A 117 -0.69 11.53 -24.16
C ILE A 117 -0.72 10.27 -23.28
N TRP A 118 -0.35 9.12 -23.85
CA TRP A 118 -0.30 7.86 -23.11
C TRP A 118 1.11 7.55 -22.62
N PRO A 119 1.28 6.84 -21.48
CA PRO A 119 2.57 6.27 -21.09
C PRO A 119 3.16 5.42 -22.21
N SER A 120 4.48 5.48 -22.42
CA SER A 120 5.11 4.76 -23.53
C SER A 120 5.18 3.25 -23.26
N GLU A 121 5.33 2.86 -21.99
CA GLU A 121 5.38 1.46 -21.55
C GLU A 121 4.24 1.09 -20.57
N PRO A 122 2.96 1.09 -20.99
CA PRO A 122 1.82 0.91 -20.08
C PRO A 122 1.80 -0.46 -19.38
N VAL A 123 2.27 -1.52 -20.06
CA VAL A 123 2.35 -2.87 -19.47
C VAL A 123 3.39 -2.91 -18.35
N LYS A 124 4.53 -2.25 -18.55
CA LYS A 124 5.59 -2.14 -17.54
C LYS A 124 5.11 -1.33 -16.35
N LEU A 125 4.39 -0.23 -16.58
CA LEU A 125 3.76 0.58 -15.52
C LEU A 125 2.83 -0.27 -14.64
N ILE A 126 1.94 -1.06 -15.26
CA ILE A 126 1.02 -1.95 -14.55
C ILE A 126 1.79 -2.99 -13.73
N GLY A 127 2.75 -3.68 -14.36
CA GLY A 127 3.55 -4.71 -13.70
C GLY A 127 4.36 -4.15 -12.52
N TYR A 128 4.96 -2.97 -12.69
CA TYR A 128 5.71 -2.28 -11.65
C TYR A 128 4.82 -1.94 -10.45
N HIS A 129 3.70 -1.25 -10.67
CA HIS A 129 2.82 -0.86 -9.56
C HIS A 129 2.20 -2.06 -8.86
N LEU A 130 1.91 -3.15 -9.57
CA LEU A 130 1.36 -4.34 -8.94
C LEU A 130 2.41 -5.11 -8.13
N PHE A 131 3.54 -5.46 -8.75
CA PHE A 131 4.50 -6.41 -8.18
C PHE A 131 5.62 -5.77 -7.36
N PHE A 132 6.03 -4.54 -7.70
CA PHE A 132 7.14 -3.85 -7.02
C PHE A 132 6.67 -2.83 -5.98
N VAL A 133 5.41 -2.39 -6.05
CA VAL A 133 4.84 -1.40 -5.12
C VAL A 133 3.72 -1.99 -4.29
N ALA A 134 2.58 -2.30 -4.90
CA ALA A 134 1.35 -2.59 -4.17
C ALA A 134 1.42 -3.88 -3.35
N ILE A 135 1.83 -5.01 -3.96
CA ILE A 135 1.93 -6.28 -3.21
C ILE A 135 2.91 -6.18 -2.03
N PRO A 136 4.17 -5.71 -2.22
CA PRO A 136 5.12 -5.55 -1.13
C PRO A 136 4.65 -4.62 -0.02
N GLU A 137 4.09 -3.46 -0.37
CA GLU A 137 3.60 -2.51 0.62
C GLU A 137 2.39 -3.06 1.38
N GLU A 138 1.41 -3.65 0.68
CA GLU A 138 0.26 -4.26 1.36
C GLU A 138 0.67 -5.43 2.26
N PHE A 139 1.67 -6.21 1.86
CA PHE A 139 2.28 -7.24 2.69
C PHE A 139 2.83 -6.65 4.00
N PHE A 140 3.60 -5.58 3.91
CA PHE A 140 4.20 -4.92 5.07
C PHE A 140 3.16 -4.26 5.97
N TYR A 141 2.32 -3.40 5.40
CA TYR A 141 1.42 -2.55 6.16
C TYR A 141 0.16 -3.31 6.60
N ARG A 142 -0.51 -4.04 5.72
CA ARG A 142 -1.83 -4.64 5.99
C ARG A 142 -1.69 -6.09 6.43
N GLY A 143 -0.68 -6.76 5.90
CA GLY A 143 -0.29 -8.10 6.28
C GLY A 143 0.35 -8.14 7.67
N TYR A 144 1.42 -7.37 7.91
CA TYR A 144 2.14 -7.41 9.19
C TYR A 144 1.69 -6.32 10.18
N LEU A 145 1.90 -5.04 9.88
CA LEU A 145 1.67 -3.91 10.80
C LEU A 145 0.24 -3.88 11.36
N GLN A 146 -0.77 -3.93 10.48
CA GLN A 146 -2.17 -3.91 10.90
C GLN A 146 -2.51 -5.10 11.79
N THR A 147 -2.07 -6.31 11.42
CA THR A 147 -2.26 -7.52 12.25
C THR A 147 -1.62 -7.36 13.62
N ARG A 148 -0.36 -6.90 13.66
CA ARG A 148 0.39 -6.74 14.90
C ARG A 148 -0.23 -5.68 15.82
N LEU A 149 -0.77 -4.61 15.25
CA LEU A 149 -1.50 -3.59 16.00
C LEU A 149 -2.87 -4.10 16.47
N ASP A 150 -3.58 -4.90 15.67
CA ASP A 150 -4.86 -5.50 16.05
C ASP A 150 -4.74 -6.47 17.24
N GLU A 151 -3.56 -7.05 17.49
CA GLU A 151 -3.28 -7.89 18.68
C GLU A 151 -3.35 -7.13 20.01
N VAL A 152 -3.11 -5.81 19.99
CA VAL A 152 -3.16 -4.94 21.20
C VAL A 152 -4.27 -3.89 21.13
N PHE A 153 -4.82 -3.65 19.94
CA PHE A 153 -5.96 -2.79 19.69
C PHE A 153 -7.08 -3.57 19.00
N GLU A 154 -7.74 -4.43 19.77
CA GLU A 154 -8.72 -5.37 19.25
C GLU A 154 -9.75 -4.72 18.30
N PRO A 155 -10.04 -5.35 17.13
CA PRO A 155 -11.10 -4.92 16.25
C PRO A 155 -12.47 -4.90 16.94
N ARG A 156 -13.14 -3.74 16.91
CA ARG A 156 -14.39 -3.48 17.64
C ARG A 156 -15.46 -2.75 16.83
N TRP A 157 -15.17 -2.40 15.58
CA TRP A 157 -16.07 -1.66 14.68
C TRP A 157 -16.47 -2.56 13.51
N LYS A 158 -17.77 -2.76 13.32
CA LYS A 158 -18.32 -3.48 12.17
C LYS A 158 -18.68 -2.47 11.07
N ILE A 159 -17.88 -2.39 10.01
CA ILE A 159 -18.06 -1.43 8.92
C ILE A 159 -18.17 -2.17 7.60
N PHE A 160 -19.32 -2.06 6.93
CA PHE A 160 -19.61 -2.68 5.63
C PHE A 160 -19.22 -4.17 5.53
N GLY A 161 -19.42 -4.94 6.60
CA GLY A 161 -19.14 -6.39 6.63
C GLY A 161 -17.69 -6.76 6.97
N ALA A 162 -16.86 -5.82 7.40
CA ALA A 162 -15.53 -6.07 7.97
C ALA A 162 -15.48 -5.68 9.45
N MET A 163 -14.70 -6.41 10.25
CA MET A 163 -14.36 -6.03 11.63
C MET A 163 -13.05 -5.26 11.62
N LEU A 164 -13.08 -4.02 12.12
CA LEU A 164 -11.98 -3.07 12.13
C LEU A 164 -11.75 -2.54 13.54
N GLY A 165 -10.55 -2.03 13.81
CA GLY A 165 -10.17 -1.47 15.10
C GLY A 165 -9.21 -0.29 14.97
N PRO A 166 -8.73 0.25 16.10
CA PRO A 166 -7.74 1.32 16.09
C PRO A 166 -6.46 0.95 15.32
N GLY A 167 -6.06 -0.34 15.31
CA GLY A 167 -4.90 -0.81 14.55
C GLY A 167 -4.97 -0.49 13.05
N TRP A 168 -6.16 -0.54 12.46
CA TRP A 168 -6.40 -0.10 11.07
C TRP A 168 -6.13 1.39 10.87
N LEU A 169 -6.68 2.26 11.71
CA LEU A 169 -6.48 3.70 11.59
C LEU A 169 -5.01 4.09 11.81
N ILE A 170 -4.37 3.50 12.83
CA ILE A 170 -2.95 3.72 13.13
C ILE A 170 -2.10 3.29 11.93
N THR A 171 -2.39 2.12 11.34
CA THR A 171 -1.68 1.66 10.13
C THR A 171 -1.85 2.64 8.98
N CYS A 172 -3.05 3.21 8.78
CA CYS A 172 -3.27 4.18 7.71
C CYS A 172 -2.49 5.48 7.91
N VAL A 173 -2.38 5.94 9.15
CA VAL A 173 -1.54 7.10 9.51
C VAL A 173 -0.07 6.77 9.23
N ILE A 174 0.44 5.65 9.76
CA ILE A 174 1.83 5.20 9.57
C ILE A 174 2.16 5.05 8.07
N PHE A 175 1.24 4.53 7.28
CA PHE A 175 1.38 4.40 5.83
C PHE A 175 1.52 5.76 5.13
N ALA A 176 0.59 6.69 5.39
CA ALA A 176 0.60 8.00 4.76
C ALA A 176 1.87 8.81 5.12
N PHE A 177 2.25 8.83 6.40
CA PHE A 177 3.46 9.53 6.83
C PHE A 177 4.76 8.82 6.40
N GLY A 178 4.72 7.50 6.19
CA GLY A 178 5.89 6.75 5.72
C GLY A 178 6.37 7.21 4.35
N HIS A 179 5.42 7.57 3.48
CA HIS A 179 5.72 8.15 2.17
C HIS A 179 6.51 9.45 2.30
N SER A 180 6.14 10.32 3.25
CA SER A 180 6.85 11.59 3.50
C SER A 180 8.28 11.42 4.02
N ILE A 181 8.59 10.30 4.69
CA ILE A 181 9.94 10.01 5.16
C ILE A 181 10.85 9.60 4.00
N VAL A 182 10.34 8.86 3.01
CA VAL A 182 11.12 8.44 1.85
C VAL A 182 11.29 9.62 0.88
N GLN A 183 10.18 10.26 0.51
CA GLN A 183 10.14 11.45 -0.33
C GLN A 183 9.19 12.47 0.28
N PHE A 184 9.70 13.65 0.64
CA PHE A 184 8.85 14.65 1.27
C PHE A 184 7.94 15.31 0.22
N GLN A 185 6.63 15.16 0.37
CA GLN A 185 5.61 15.90 -0.38
C GLN A 185 4.52 16.36 0.58
N TRP A 186 4.08 17.61 0.44
CA TRP A 186 3.12 18.20 1.39
C TRP A 186 1.74 17.53 1.33
N TRP A 187 1.36 16.94 0.19
CA TRP A 187 0.08 16.29 -0.03
C TRP A 187 0.04 14.81 0.39
N HIS A 188 1.15 14.21 0.84
CA HIS A 188 1.19 12.79 1.21
C HIS A 188 0.21 12.42 2.34
N PHE A 189 -0.27 13.37 3.13
CA PHE A 189 -1.37 13.10 4.08
C PHE A 189 -2.63 12.58 3.37
N ALA A 190 -2.87 12.95 2.10
CA ALA A 190 -4.04 12.50 1.34
C ALA A 190 -4.00 10.98 1.04
N ILE A 191 -2.82 10.36 1.08
CA ILE A 191 -2.64 8.90 0.95
C ILE A 191 -3.36 8.14 2.08
N PHE A 192 -3.65 8.81 3.20
CA PHE A 192 -4.48 8.27 4.28
C PHE A 192 -5.85 7.76 3.78
N PHE A 193 -6.51 8.49 2.89
CA PHE A 193 -7.86 8.15 2.44
C PHE A 193 -7.95 6.85 1.62
N PRO A 194 -7.17 6.63 0.54
CA PRO A 194 -7.17 5.34 -0.14
C PRO A 194 -6.65 4.23 0.78
N SER A 195 -5.72 4.53 1.70
CA SER A 195 -5.25 3.56 2.71
C SER A 195 -6.36 3.01 3.61
N LEU A 196 -7.38 3.81 3.94
CA LEU A 196 -8.54 3.34 4.69
C LEU A 196 -9.21 2.17 3.94
N VAL A 197 -9.37 2.30 2.63
CA VAL A 197 -9.97 1.27 1.76
C VAL A 197 -9.07 0.03 1.72
N PHE A 198 -7.75 0.19 1.59
CA PHE A 198 -6.81 -0.94 1.57
C PHE A 198 -6.94 -1.81 2.83
N GLY A 199 -6.90 -1.18 4.01
CA GLY A 199 -7.04 -1.88 5.29
C GLY A 199 -8.44 -2.47 5.52
N TRP A 200 -9.49 -1.81 5.01
CA TRP A 200 -10.85 -2.36 5.01
C TRP A 200 -10.97 -3.59 4.12
N MET A 201 -10.40 -3.57 2.90
CA MET A 201 -10.41 -4.71 1.98
C MET A 201 -9.64 -5.90 2.56
N ARG A 202 -8.51 -5.66 3.24
CA ARG A 202 -7.80 -6.70 3.99
C ARG A 202 -8.69 -7.31 5.07
N ALA A 203 -9.34 -6.49 5.89
CA ALA A 203 -10.23 -6.98 6.95
C ALA A 203 -11.47 -7.71 6.40
N ARG A 204 -11.97 -7.31 5.23
CA ARG A 204 -13.12 -7.92 4.57
C ARG A 204 -12.82 -9.28 3.95
N THR A 205 -11.60 -9.45 3.42
CA THR A 205 -11.21 -10.64 2.63
C THR A 205 -10.29 -11.59 3.37
N GLY A 206 -9.66 -11.15 4.47
CA GLY A 206 -8.70 -11.95 5.23
C GLY A 206 -7.32 -12.05 4.59
N GLY A 207 -7.05 -11.30 3.51
CA GLY A 207 -5.76 -11.32 2.82
C GLY A 207 -5.43 -9.98 2.14
N ILE A 208 -4.21 -9.86 1.63
CA ILE A 208 -3.71 -8.60 1.06
C ILE A 208 -4.08 -8.37 -0.41
N VAL A 209 -4.50 -9.42 -1.13
CA VAL A 209 -4.70 -9.35 -2.60
C VAL A 209 -5.70 -8.28 -3.00
N ALA A 210 -6.83 -8.23 -2.31
CA ALA A 210 -7.87 -7.26 -2.64
C ALA A 210 -7.35 -5.82 -2.48
N GLY A 211 -6.67 -5.53 -1.37
CA GLY A 211 -6.01 -4.25 -1.14
C GLY A 211 -4.93 -3.95 -2.17
N ALA A 212 -4.08 -4.93 -2.51
CA ALA A 212 -2.97 -4.75 -3.45
C ALA A 212 -3.46 -4.45 -4.87
N LEU A 213 -4.53 -5.10 -5.32
CA LEU A 213 -5.15 -4.77 -6.60
C LEU A 213 -5.69 -3.33 -6.60
N PHE A 214 -6.39 -2.91 -5.54
CA PHE A 214 -6.99 -1.57 -5.49
C PHE A 214 -5.92 -0.47 -5.33
N HIS A 215 -4.85 -0.77 -4.59
CA HIS A 215 -3.69 0.09 -4.46
C HIS A 215 -3.00 0.25 -5.83
N ALA A 216 -2.73 -0.84 -6.54
CA ALA A 216 -2.17 -0.77 -7.89
C ALA A 216 -3.09 0.05 -8.82
N TRP A 217 -4.41 -0.18 -8.81
CA TRP A 217 -5.37 0.63 -9.58
C TRP A 217 -5.27 2.11 -9.25
N SER A 218 -5.18 2.46 -7.97
CA SER A 218 -5.07 3.86 -7.53
C SER A 218 -3.82 4.52 -8.12
N ASN A 219 -2.66 3.86 -8.00
CA ASN A 219 -1.39 4.40 -8.50
C ASN A 219 -1.38 4.49 -10.04
N ILE A 220 -1.77 3.40 -10.71
CA ILE A 220 -1.83 3.34 -12.18
C ILE A 220 -2.77 4.41 -12.74
N THR A 221 -3.93 4.61 -12.11
CA THR A 221 -4.91 5.60 -12.56
C THR A 221 -4.32 7.02 -12.48
N VAL A 222 -3.70 7.38 -11.36
CA VAL A 222 -3.06 8.70 -11.20
C VAL A 222 -1.93 8.86 -12.22
N SER A 223 -1.04 7.88 -12.36
CA SER A 223 0.09 7.96 -13.31
C SER A 223 -0.36 8.09 -14.76
N ILE A 224 -1.41 7.35 -15.16
CA ILE A 224 -1.98 7.46 -16.52
C ILE A 224 -2.59 8.84 -16.71
N LEU A 225 -3.37 9.35 -15.76
CA LEU A 225 -4.00 10.66 -15.88
C LEU A 225 -2.97 11.79 -15.92
N ASP A 226 -1.97 11.77 -15.04
CA ASP A 226 -0.92 12.78 -15.06
C ASP A 226 -0.20 12.80 -16.42
N THR A 227 -0.04 11.64 -17.07
CA THR A 227 0.51 11.57 -18.43
C THR A 227 -0.49 12.13 -19.46
N LEU A 228 -1.78 11.74 -19.38
CA LEU A 228 -2.84 12.19 -20.31
C LEU A 228 -3.05 13.71 -20.33
N TYR A 229 -2.75 14.39 -19.23
CA TYR A 229 -2.83 15.85 -19.09
C TYR A 229 -1.48 16.57 -19.30
N GLY A 230 -0.43 15.85 -19.72
CA GLY A 230 0.89 16.44 -19.96
C GLY A 230 1.61 16.91 -18.69
N ILE A 231 1.16 16.50 -17.49
CA ILE A 231 1.75 16.88 -16.20
C ILE A 231 3.11 16.21 -16.01
N VAL A 232 3.21 14.95 -16.46
CA VAL A 232 4.46 14.17 -16.47
C VAL A 232 4.74 13.66 -17.88
N PRO A 233 6.02 13.51 -18.26
CA PRO A 233 6.37 12.97 -19.56
C PRO A 233 5.89 11.52 -19.72
N PRO A 234 5.65 11.06 -20.96
CA PRO A 234 5.38 9.66 -21.24
C PRO A 234 6.65 8.85 -21.05
N ASN A 235 6.85 8.33 -19.84
CA ASN A 235 7.94 7.42 -19.47
C ASN A 235 7.99 6.20 -20.37
#